data_AF-A0A955S0K3-F1
#
_entry.id   AF-A0A955S0K3-F1
#
_cell.length_a   1.000
_cell.length_b   1.000
_cell.length_c   1.000
_cell.angle_alpha   90.00
_cell.angle_beta   90.00
_cell.angle_gamma   90.00
#
_symmetry.space_group_name_H-M   'P 1'
#
loop_
_entity.id
_entity.type
_entity.pdbx_description
1 polymer ?
#
loop_
_entity_poly.entity_id
_entity_poly.type
_entity_poly.pdbx_seq_one_letter_code
_entity_poly.pdbx_strand_id
1 'polypeptide(L)'
;VSDTPQVKHIKEGHFYFSYDEQTKELFKPIVEGACVFGSACDYTFPEMFLHSDNYSVPYPQQTNNRTPCAMSLIKKELKGRGEFHFVSMIGVAHSVEQVNEIIQTTMRDGYLQQKARRNKEIIEEIKQYALTNSSSQEFNLYAESTFLDNILRGGLPVTLKTEDGHMAFNVYSRKHGDLERDYNYFMVAPTFYSQGNGNYRDVNQNRRNDVWFNGHVKDHHVVNFLNLLQADGYNPLVVKGTSFVAEDDKRLMDILHKAVDDEHLDEIKTYVTKPFLPGHLLLYIEKEEIKLHVDSKELLSRLIEICHVQELADHGEGFWSDHWTYNLDLIESFLAIYPEKLKELLLDNKGFSFYHNSHYVVPREKRFILTKNGVRQYHSVHDGSEEIQAEAKGSKLKTKNGEGSVYKTNLFTKLLCLIANKVSSLDPSGVGVEMEADKPNWYDALNGLPGLVGSSLSETLELQRLSKFVLGSLRQTSLQEKSFEAYEELAMFIEGLTNILSLENDPLSYWNKSNDIKEHYRYSIRKGIKGDNK
;
A
#
# COMPACT_ATOMS: atom_id res chain seq x y z
N VAL A 1 -9.30 -7.98 -23.58
CA VAL A 1 -10.13 -7.79 -24.80
C VAL A 1 -10.77 -6.42 -24.69
N SER A 2 -10.49 -5.50 -25.61
CA SER A 2 -11.17 -4.20 -25.62
C SER A 2 -12.53 -4.35 -26.31
N ASP A 3 -13.60 -3.85 -25.70
CA ASP A 3 -14.93 -3.80 -26.32
C ASP A 3 -14.96 -2.71 -27.38
N THR A 4 -14.26 -2.96 -28.49
CA THR A 4 -14.06 -2.01 -29.58
C THR A 4 -14.38 -2.68 -30.91
N PRO A 5 -15.00 -1.97 -31.87
CA PRO A 5 -15.32 -2.52 -33.19
C PRO A 5 -14.06 -2.86 -34.00
N GLN A 6 -12.90 -2.35 -33.59
CA GLN A 6 -11.61 -2.66 -34.18
C GLN A 6 -11.07 -3.97 -33.60
N VAL A 7 -10.88 -4.97 -34.47
CA VAL A 7 -10.16 -6.20 -34.12
C VAL A 7 -8.68 -5.87 -33.96
N LYS A 8 -8.14 -6.11 -32.77
CA LYS A 8 -6.71 -6.03 -32.49
C LYS A 8 -6.18 -7.42 -32.19
N HIS A 9 -5.06 -7.77 -32.82
CA HIS A 9 -4.36 -9.00 -32.53
C HIS A 9 -3.68 -8.88 -31.15
N ILE A 10 -3.98 -9.80 -30.24
CA ILE A 10 -3.36 -9.89 -28.93
C ILE A 10 -2.19 -10.86 -29.05
N LYS A 11 -0.96 -10.35 -28.85
CA LYS A 11 0.28 -11.16 -28.90
C LYS A 11 0.59 -11.87 -27.58
N GLU A 12 0.14 -11.29 -26.47
CA GLU A 12 0.34 -11.81 -25.13
C GLU A 12 -0.67 -12.92 -24.77
N GLY A 13 -0.27 -13.84 -23.91
CA GLY A 13 -1.14 -14.93 -23.48
C GLY A 13 -0.52 -15.84 -22.44
N HIS A 14 -1.33 -16.79 -21.96
CA HIS A 14 -0.84 -17.88 -21.13
C HIS A 14 -0.15 -18.94 -21.99
N PHE A 15 0.93 -19.54 -21.48
CA PHE A 15 1.61 -20.65 -22.13
C PHE A 15 1.60 -21.90 -21.24
N TYR A 16 1.69 -23.05 -21.90
CA TYR A 16 1.94 -24.34 -21.29
C TYR A 16 2.87 -25.15 -22.19
N PHE A 17 3.88 -25.76 -21.61
CA PHE A 17 4.65 -26.81 -22.26
C PHE A 17 5.18 -27.80 -21.23
N SER A 18 5.58 -28.96 -21.71
CA SER A 18 6.16 -30.00 -20.88
C SER A 18 7.19 -30.80 -21.67
N TYR A 19 8.20 -31.34 -21.01
CA TYR A 19 9.27 -32.10 -21.66
C TYR A 19 9.86 -33.18 -20.75
N ASP A 20 10.51 -34.16 -21.38
CA ASP A 20 11.30 -35.20 -20.71
C ASP A 20 12.58 -34.57 -20.14
N GLU A 21 12.80 -34.68 -18.83
CA GLU A 21 13.92 -33.99 -18.19
C GLU A 21 15.30 -34.49 -18.68
N GLN A 22 15.38 -35.76 -19.10
CA GLN A 22 16.61 -36.38 -19.57
C GLN A 22 16.85 -36.12 -21.06
N THR A 23 15.85 -36.37 -21.91
CA THR A 23 16.03 -36.22 -23.36
C THR A 23 15.81 -34.79 -23.85
N LYS A 24 15.23 -33.92 -23.02
CA LYS A 24 14.78 -32.56 -23.35
C LYS A 24 13.75 -32.52 -24.49
N GLU A 25 13.11 -33.64 -24.79
CA GLU A 25 12.09 -33.74 -25.83
C GLU A 25 10.77 -33.13 -25.34
N LEU A 26 10.22 -32.18 -26.11
CA LEU A 26 8.90 -31.60 -25.84
C LEU A 26 7.79 -32.62 -26.08
N PHE A 27 6.85 -32.71 -25.14
CA PHE A 27 5.64 -33.47 -25.34
C PHE A 27 4.62 -32.68 -26.14
N LYS A 28 3.82 -33.41 -26.93
CA LYS A 28 2.69 -32.82 -27.65
C LYS A 28 1.60 -32.40 -26.65
N PRO A 29 1.25 -31.11 -26.60
CA PRO A 29 0.22 -30.64 -25.68
C PRO A 29 -1.18 -31.06 -26.19
N ILE A 30 -2.05 -31.34 -25.24
CA ILE A 30 -3.50 -31.44 -25.42
C ILE A 30 -4.09 -30.16 -24.85
N VAL A 31 -4.67 -29.36 -25.75
CA VAL A 31 -5.27 -28.05 -25.48
C VAL A 31 -6.79 -28.09 -25.53
N GLU A 32 -7.38 -29.16 -26.04
CA GLU A 32 -8.83 -29.39 -26.03
C GLU A 32 -9.22 -30.47 -25.02
N GLY A 33 -9.92 -30.10 -23.95
CA GLY A 33 -10.33 -31.04 -22.90
C GLY A 33 -11.20 -32.18 -23.41
N ALA A 34 -12.05 -31.93 -24.41
CA ALA A 34 -12.90 -32.95 -25.03
C ALA A 34 -12.10 -34.09 -25.69
N CYS A 35 -10.84 -33.86 -26.08
CA CYS A 35 -9.96 -34.92 -26.57
C CYS A 35 -9.69 -36.00 -25.50
N VAL A 36 -9.76 -35.64 -24.21
CA VAL A 36 -9.53 -36.54 -23.07
C VAL A 36 -10.83 -36.98 -22.42
N PHE A 37 -11.76 -36.04 -22.17
CA PHE A 37 -12.97 -36.26 -21.38
C PHE A 37 -14.23 -36.47 -22.21
N GLY A 38 -14.14 -36.38 -23.53
CA GLY A 38 -15.31 -36.53 -24.41
C GLY A 38 -16.33 -35.42 -24.16
N SER A 39 -17.56 -35.82 -23.85
CA SER A 39 -18.67 -34.89 -23.57
C SER A 39 -18.77 -34.45 -22.10
N ALA A 40 -17.95 -35.02 -21.21
CA ALA A 40 -17.98 -34.70 -19.79
C ALA A 40 -17.37 -33.31 -19.52
N CYS A 41 -18.21 -32.37 -19.09
CA CYS A 41 -17.80 -30.99 -18.77
C CYS A 41 -17.30 -30.82 -17.33
N ASP A 42 -17.43 -31.83 -16.48
CA ASP A 42 -16.93 -31.81 -15.09
C ASP A 42 -15.46 -32.28 -14.98
N TYR A 43 -14.90 -32.80 -16.08
CA TYR A 43 -13.53 -33.31 -16.19
C TYR A 43 -13.19 -34.42 -15.17
N THR A 44 -14.19 -35.16 -14.69
CA THR A 44 -13.98 -36.20 -13.65
C THR A 44 -13.58 -37.56 -14.23
N PHE A 45 -13.99 -37.87 -15.46
CA PHE A 45 -13.75 -39.17 -16.09
C PHE A 45 -13.19 -39.04 -17.52
N PRO A 46 -11.96 -39.52 -17.79
CA PRO A 46 -11.30 -39.33 -19.08
C PRO A 46 -11.74 -40.38 -20.12
N GLU A 47 -13.01 -40.30 -20.53
CA GLU A 47 -13.69 -41.25 -21.43
C GLU A 47 -12.84 -41.59 -22.67
N MET A 48 -12.38 -40.57 -23.40
CA MET A 48 -11.67 -40.74 -24.66
C MET A 48 -10.28 -41.36 -24.48
N PHE A 49 -9.60 -41.03 -23.38
CA PHE A 49 -8.30 -41.60 -23.05
C PHE A 49 -8.41 -43.11 -22.74
N LEU A 50 -9.45 -43.50 -21.99
CA LEU A 50 -9.66 -44.89 -21.58
C LEU A 50 -10.30 -45.77 -22.66
N HIS A 51 -10.88 -45.17 -23.71
CA HIS A 51 -11.52 -45.91 -24.80
C HIS A 51 -10.53 -46.69 -25.69
N SER A 52 -9.22 -46.39 -25.64
CA SER A 52 -8.20 -47.04 -26.46
C SER A 52 -6.92 -47.32 -25.70
N ASP A 53 -6.45 -48.58 -25.73
CA ASP A 53 -5.15 -48.99 -25.18
C ASP A 53 -3.95 -48.26 -25.85
N ASN A 54 -4.16 -47.69 -27.04
CA ASN A 54 -3.19 -46.89 -27.78
C ASN A 54 -3.74 -45.49 -28.07
N TYR A 55 -4.18 -44.79 -27.03
CA TYR A 55 -4.55 -43.39 -27.15
C TYR A 55 -3.41 -42.55 -27.73
N SER A 56 -3.75 -41.70 -28.69
CA SER A 56 -2.84 -40.72 -29.31
C SER A 56 -3.52 -39.36 -29.28
N VAL A 57 -2.74 -38.29 -29.07
CA VAL A 57 -3.26 -36.91 -29.10
C VAL A 57 -3.99 -36.66 -30.43
N PRO A 58 -5.29 -36.37 -30.41
CA PRO A 58 -6.04 -36.07 -31.62
C PRO A 58 -5.48 -34.83 -32.32
N TYR A 59 -5.45 -34.85 -33.66
CA TYR A 59 -5.10 -33.69 -34.46
C TYR A 59 -6.05 -33.59 -35.67
N PRO A 60 -6.60 -32.40 -36.00
CA PRO A 60 -6.42 -31.11 -35.30
C PRO A 60 -7.21 -31.03 -33.98
N GLN A 61 -6.78 -30.14 -33.09
CA GLN A 61 -7.53 -29.78 -31.86
C GLN A 61 -8.28 -28.45 -32.08
N GLN A 62 -9.45 -28.27 -31.47
CA GLN A 62 -10.17 -27.01 -31.52
C GLN A 62 -9.52 -25.98 -30.57
N THR A 63 -8.81 -25.00 -31.15
CA THR A 63 -8.11 -23.96 -30.39
C THR A 63 -8.88 -22.63 -30.31
N ASN A 64 -10.07 -22.54 -30.92
CA ASN A 64 -10.87 -21.32 -30.96
C ASN A 64 -12.19 -21.51 -30.19
N ASN A 65 -12.66 -20.44 -29.54
CA ASN A 65 -13.97 -20.35 -28.88
C ASN A 65 -14.24 -21.45 -27.82
N ARG A 66 -13.20 -22.02 -27.22
CA ARG A 66 -13.28 -23.00 -26.12
C ARG A 66 -12.27 -22.66 -25.03
N THR A 67 -12.62 -22.97 -23.79
CA THR A 67 -11.67 -22.92 -22.67
C THR A 67 -10.61 -24.00 -22.89
N PRO A 68 -9.31 -23.65 -22.99
CA PRO A 68 -8.26 -24.64 -23.24
C PRO A 68 -7.98 -25.47 -21.98
N CYS A 69 -7.40 -26.66 -22.18
CA CYS A 69 -6.75 -27.42 -21.12
C CYS A 69 -5.21 -27.38 -21.26
N ALA A 70 -4.49 -27.77 -20.21
CA ALA A 70 -3.03 -27.83 -20.19
C ALA A 70 -2.59 -29.26 -19.83
N MET A 71 -2.60 -30.16 -20.80
CA MET A 71 -2.30 -31.59 -20.61
C MET A 71 -1.25 -32.07 -21.60
N SER A 72 -0.58 -33.18 -21.27
CA SER A 72 0.45 -33.79 -22.12
C SER A 72 0.31 -35.30 -22.13
N LEU A 73 0.50 -35.91 -23.29
CA LEU A 73 0.49 -37.37 -23.43
C LEU A 73 1.92 -37.92 -23.36
N ILE A 74 2.14 -38.87 -22.47
CA ILE A 74 3.44 -39.53 -22.26
C ILE A 74 3.22 -41.04 -22.24
N LYS A 75 4.01 -41.78 -23.03
CA LYS A 75 4.08 -43.26 -22.99
C LYS A 75 5.50 -43.67 -22.62
N LYS A 76 5.69 -44.27 -21.45
CA LYS A 76 6.99 -44.75 -20.97
C LYS A 76 6.86 -46.13 -20.33
N GLU A 77 7.90 -46.93 -20.49
CA GLU A 77 8.07 -48.20 -19.80
C GLU A 77 9.02 -48.00 -18.63
N LEU A 78 8.56 -48.29 -17.41
CA LEU A 78 9.37 -48.19 -16.19
C LEU A 78 9.72 -49.59 -15.70
N LYS A 79 11.02 -49.83 -15.54
CA LYS A 79 11.51 -51.04 -14.85
C LYS A 79 11.14 -50.96 -13.36
N GLY A 80 11.17 -52.10 -12.67
CA GLY A 80 10.95 -52.12 -11.21
C GLY A 80 11.92 -51.17 -10.49
N ARG A 81 11.37 -50.26 -9.66
CA ARG A 81 12.10 -49.16 -8.99
C ARG A 81 12.72 -48.10 -9.93
N GLY A 82 12.35 -48.09 -11.21
CA GLY A 82 12.70 -47.02 -12.12
C GLY A 82 11.90 -45.75 -11.82
N GLU A 83 12.51 -44.60 -12.08
CA GLU A 83 11.88 -43.29 -11.97
C GLU A 83 11.86 -42.62 -13.34
N PHE A 84 10.81 -41.84 -13.59
CA PHE A 84 10.68 -41.00 -14.77
C PHE A 84 10.36 -39.58 -14.31
N HIS A 85 11.21 -38.64 -14.71
CA HIS A 85 11.09 -37.23 -14.36
C HIS A 85 10.73 -36.44 -15.60
N PHE A 86 9.71 -35.60 -15.47
CA PHE A 86 9.29 -34.67 -16.50
C PHE A 86 8.98 -33.33 -15.88
N VAL A 87 9.03 -32.29 -16.71
CA VAL A 87 8.77 -30.92 -16.30
C VAL A 87 7.54 -30.43 -17.04
N SER A 88 6.65 -29.73 -16.34
CA SER A 88 5.59 -28.92 -16.93
C SER A 88 5.73 -27.47 -16.45
N MET A 89 5.67 -26.53 -17.38
CA MET A 89 5.77 -25.09 -17.11
C MET A 89 4.48 -24.41 -17.58
N ILE A 90 3.92 -23.57 -16.71
CA ILE A 90 2.75 -22.73 -16.98
C ILE A 90 3.10 -21.29 -16.63
N GLY A 91 2.72 -20.33 -17.45
CA GLY A 91 2.97 -18.92 -17.18
C GLY A 91 2.26 -17.98 -18.12
N VAL A 92 2.68 -16.71 -18.12
CA VAL A 92 2.26 -15.66 -19.05
C VAL A 92 3.47 -15.23 -19.85
N ALA A 93 3.28 -14.96 -21.14
CA ALA A 93 4.29 -14.38 -22.03
C ALA A 93 3.65 -13.30 -22.92
N HIS A 94 4.46 -12.34 -23.36
CA HIS A 94 4.04 -11.22 -24.20
C HIS A 94 4.10 -11.54 -25.70
N SER A 95 4.77 -12.63 -26.07
CA SER A 95 4.93 -13.08 -27.45
C SER A 95 5.24 -14.58 -27.52
N VAL A 96 5.10 -15.17 -28.71
CA VAL A 96 5.47 -16.57 -28.96
C VAL A 96 6.99 -16.73 -28.92
N GLU A 97 7.72 -15.71 -29.36
CA GLU A 97 9.17 -15.63 -29.30
C GLU A 97 9.67 -15.76 -27.87
N GLN A 98 9.05 -15.03 -26.92
CA GLN A 98 9.37 -15.14 -25.50
C GLN A 98 9.09 -16.55 -24.94
N VAL A 99 8.00 -17.20 -25.37
CA VAL A 99 7.73 -18.61 -24.98
C VAL A 99 8.87 -19.53 -25.46
N ASN A 100 9.35 -19.36 -26.69
CA ASN A 100 10.47 -20.14 -27.21
C ASN A 100 11.75 -19.91 -26.39
N GLU A 101 12.04 -18.68 -26.00
CA GLU A 101 13.17 -18.37 -25.11
C GLU A 101 13.04 -18.98 -23.73
N ILE A 102 11.83 -18.98 -23.15
CA ILE A 102 11.53 -19.64 -21.88
C ILE A 102 11.78 -21.14 -22.00
N ILE A 103 11.33 -21.79 -23.08
CA ILE A 103 11.59 -23.22 -23.34
C ILE A 103 13.11 -23.48 -23.38
N GLN A 104 13.85 -22.73 -24.19
CA GLN A 104 15.31 -22.90 -24.30
C GLN A 104 16.02 -22.67 -22.97
N THR A 105 15.57 -21.72 -22.17
CA THR A 105 16.19 -21.38 -20.88
C THR A 105 15.90 -22.43 -19.81
N THR A 106 14.65 -22.89 -19.72
CA THR A 106 14.21 -23.89 -18.73
C THR A 106 14.80 -25.27 -18.98
N MET A 107 15.09 -25.62 -20.25
CA MET A 107 15.73 -26.88 -20.61
C MET A 107 17.22 -26.97 -20.29
N ARG A 108 17.89 -25.84 -19.99
CA ARG A 108 19.31 -25.84 -19.59
C ARG A 108 19.49 -26.67 -18.32
N ASP A 109 20.55 -27.47 -18.29
CA ASP A 109 20.81 -28.37 -17.17
C ASP A 109 20.94 -27.61 -15.84
N GLY A 110 20.22 -28.10 -14.83
CA GLY A 110 20.21 -27.53 -13.48
C GLY A 110 19.45 -26.21 -13.32
N TYR A 111 18.89 -25.63 -14.39
CA TYR A 111 18.21 -24.32 -14.31
C TYR A 111 17.05 -24.34 -13.32
N LEU A 112 16.14 -25.32 -13.44
CA LEU A 112 14.95 -25.42 -12.59
C LEU A 112 15.32 -25.70 -11.13
N GLN A 113 16.25 -26.61 -10.89
CA GLN A 113 16.74 -26.91 -9.54
C GLN A 113 17.39 -25.68 -8.91
N GLN A 114 18.17 -24.92 -9.68
CA GLN A 114 18.77 -23.67 -9.21
C GLN A 114 17.71 -22.61 -8.90
N LYS A 115 16.68 -22.46 -9.74
CA LYS A 115 15.58 -21.51 -9.50
C LYS A 115 14.70 -21.92 -8.32
N ALA A 116 14.38 -23.21 -8.16
CA ALA A 116 13.67 -23.74 -7.00
C ALA A 116 14.47 -23.54 -5.71
N ARG A 117 15.78 -23.82 -5.73
CA ARG A 117 16.66 -23.55 -4.60
C ARG A 117 16.71 -22.05 -4.28
N ARG A 118 16.86 -21.19 -5.28
CA ARG A 118 16.87 -19.73 -5.07
C ARG A 118 15.54 -19.21 -4.51
N ASN A 119 14.40 -19.76 -4.96
CA ASN A 119 13.09 -19.40 -4.39
C ASN A 119 13.02 -19.74 -2.90
N LYS A 120 13.45 -20.96 -2.52
CA LYS A 120 13.52 -21.37 -1.12
C LYS A 120 14.48 -20.49 -0.31
N GLU A 121 15.66 -20.21 -0.84
CA GLU A 121 16.65 -19.32 -0.22
C GLU A 121 16.07 -17.93 0.06
N ILE A 122 15.34 -17.33 -0.89
CA ILE A 122 14.70 -16.01 -0.70
C ILE A 122 13.69 -16.06 0.45
N ILE A 123 12.84 -17.08 0.50
CA ILE A 123 11.83 -17.20 1.57
C ILE A 123 12.52 -17.41 2.92
N GLU A 124 13.54 -18.25 2.99
CA GLU A 124 14.32 -18.44 4.22
C GLU A 124 15.06 -17.16 4.61
N GLU A 125 15.70 -16.45 3.68
CA GLU A 125 16.35 -15.14 3.91
C GLU A 125 15.38 -14.14 4.57
N ILE A 126 14.12 -14.10 4.13
CA ILE A 126 13.08 -13.25 4.75
C ILE A 126 12.70 -13.76 6.14
N LYS A 127 12.49 -15.06 6.32
CA LYS A 127 12.14 -15.66 7.61
C LYS A 127 13.24 -15.45 8.67
N GLN A 128 14.51 -15.44 8.26
CA GLN A 128 15.65 -15.26 9.17
C GLN A 128 15.65 -13.93 9.94
N TYR A 129 14.95 -12.89 9.45
CA TYR A 129 14.78 -11.64 10.22
C TYR A 129 14.09 -11.86 11.57
N ALA A 130 13.21 -12.86 11.68
CA ALA A 130 12.53 -13.26 12.91
C ALA A 130 12.98 -14.63 13.43
N LEU A 131 14.24 -15.01 13.14
CA LEU A 131 14.81 -16.27 13.60
C LEU A 131 14.59 -16.45 15.11
N THR A 132 13.93 -17.54 15.46
CA THR A 132 13.61 -17.87 16.84
C THR A 132 14.12 -19.26 17.15
N ASN A 133 14.89 -19.39 18.24
CA ASN A 133 15.42 -20.68 18.69
C ASN A 133 15.05 -20.91 20.16
N SER A 134 14.05 -21.75 20.37
CA SER A 134 13.54 -22.16 21.67
C SER A 134 13.40 -23.68 21.76
N SER A 135 12.99 -24.17 22.93
CA SER A 135 12.68 -25.60 23.12
C SER A 135 11.39 -26.06 22.42
N SER A 136 10.58 -25.15 21.85
CA SER A 136 9.40 -25.50 21.05
C SER A 136 9.67 -25.21 19.58
N GLN A 137 9.69 -26.27 18.77
CA GLN A 137 9.84 -26.15 17.33
C GLN A 137 8.63 -25.44 16.70
N GLU A 138 7.44 -25.65 17.26
CA GLU A 138 6.20 -25.01 16.84
C GLU A 138 6.28 -23.50 17.02
N PHE A 139 6.79 -23.02 18.16
CA PHE A 139 6.96 -21.59 18.40
C PHE A 139 7.99 -20.98 17.45
N ASN A 140 9.11 -21.67 17.20
CA ASN A 140 10.14 -21.22 16.27
C ASN A 140 9.55 -21.03 14.85
N LEU A 141 8.81 -22.02 14.35
CA LEU A 141 8.16 -21.96 13.05
C LEU A 141 7.05 -20.89 13.01
N TYR A 142 6.26 -20.76 14.09
CA TYR A 142 5.21 -19.77 14.20
C TYR A 142 5.74 -18.34 14.09
N ALA A 143 6.84 -18.03 14.77
CA ALA A 143 7.46 -16.71 14.74
C ALA A 143 7.92 -16.33 13.32
N GLU A 144 8.63 -17.25 12.66
CA GLU A 144 9.12 -17.02 11.29
C GLU A 144 7.99 -16.90 10.27
N SER A 145 6.97 -17.77 10.35
CA SER A 145 5.80 -17.72 9.45
C SER A 145 4.96 -16.47 9.66
N THR A 146 4.73 -16.06 10.92
CA THR A 146 3.98 -14.84 11.23
C THR A 146 4.72 -13.60 10.72
N PHE A 147 6.06 -13.59 10.78
CA PHE A 147 6.85 -12.53 10.17
C PHE A 147 6.67 -12.49 8.66
N LEU A 148 6.74 -13.64 7.98
CA LEU A 148 6.51 -13.71 6.54
C LEU A 148 5.11 -13.20 6.15
N ASP A 149 4.07 -13.56 6.89
CA ASP A 149 2.70 -13.06 6.65
C ASP A 149 2.59 -11.54 6.88
N ASN A 150 3.27 -11.02 7.91
CA ASN A 150 3.36 -9.58 8.16
C ASN A 150 4.01 -8.86 6.96
N ILE A 151 5.08 -9.44 6.40
CA ILE A 151 5.77 -8.92 5.22
C ILE A 151 4.90 -8.98 3.96
N LEU A 152 4.15 -10.06 3.72
CA LEU A 152 3.28 -10.16 2.55
C LEU A 152 2.19 -9.09 2.55
N ARG A 153 1.74 -8.62 3.73
CA ARG A 153 0.72 -7.57 3.85
C ARG A 153 1.32 -6.15 3.95
N GLY A 154 2.38 -5.96 4.73
CA GLY A 154 3.01 -4.65 5.00
C GLY A 154 4.19 -4.28 4.09
N GLY A 155 4.85 -5.29 3.53
CA GLY A 155 6.06 -5.22 2.71
C GLY A 155 7.36 -5.25 3.52
N LEU A 156 8.41 -5.83 2.96
CA LEU A 156 9.76 -5.90 3.53
C LEU A 156 10.49 -4.58 3.29
N PRO A 157 10.92 -3.85 4.34
CA PRO A 157 11.67 -2.62 4.16
C PRO A 157 13.07 -2.92 3.63
N VAL A 158 13.39 -2.39 2.44
CA VAL A 158 14.75 -2.32 1.89
C VAL A 158 15.25 -0.88 1.91
N THR A 159 16.53 -0.70 2.23
CA THR A 159 17.11 0.64 2.31
C THR A 159 17.54 1.12 0.93
N LEU A 160 17.04 2.29 0.54
CA LEU A 160 17.47 2.98 -0.67
C LEU A 160 18.11 4.31 -0.29
N LYS A 161 19.00 4.80 -1.15
CA LYS A 161 19.53 6.16 -1.09
C LYS A 161 18.85 6.97 -2.18
N THR A 162 18.34 8.13 -1.84
CA THR A 162 17.63 9.09 -2.70
C THR A 162 18.21 10.48 -2.54
N GLU A 163 17.71 11.44 -3.32
CA GLU A 163 18.09 12.85 -3.15
C GLU A 163 17.64 13.38 -1.77
N ASP A 164 16.54 12.82 -1.23
CA ASP A 164 16.01 13.13 0.10
C ASP A 164 16.77 12.44 1.25
N GLY A 165 17.78 11.60 0.96
CA GLY A 165 18.58 10.86 1.94
C GLY A 165 18.36 9.35 1.90
N HIS A 166 18.56 8.67 3.02
CA HIS A 166 18.21 7.25 3.11
C HIS A 166 16.72 7.10 3.33
N MET A 167 16.10 6.09 2.74
CA MET A 167 14.68 5.80 2.93
C MET A 167 14.38 4.30 2.94
N ALA A 168 13.30 3.92 3.62
CA ALA A 168 12.80 2.54 3.63
C ALA A 168 11.76 2.36 2.53
N PHE A 169 12.06 1.46 1.60
CA PHE A 169 11.20 1.08 0.49
C PHE A 169 10.62 -0.31 0.76
N ASN A 170 9.31 -0.42 0.96
CA ASN A 170 8.69 -1.71 1.33
C ASN A 170 8.33 -2.52 0.07
N VAL A 171 9.07 -3.60 -0.20
CA VAL A 171 8.81 -4.52 -1.32
C VAL A 171 7.91 -5.69 -0.91
N TYR A 172 7.29 -6.35 -1.88
CA TYR A 172 6.46 -7.56 -1.71
C TYR A 172 5.12 -7.37 -1.00
N SER A 173 4.72 -6.13 -0.68
CA SER A 173 3.41 -5.86 -0.10
C SER A 173 2.27 -6.18 -1.07
N ARG A 174 1.13 -6.63 -0.54
CA ARG A 174 -0.12 -6.78 -1.29
C ARG A 174 -1.34 -6.70 -0.36
N LYS A 175 -2.48 -6.30 -0.91
CA LYS A 175 -3.76 -6.45 -0.22
C LYS A 175 -4.06 -7.95 -0.02
N HIS A 176 -4.66 -8.26 1.13
CA HIS A 176 -4.91 -9.61 1.64
C HIS A 176 -6.29 -10.13 1.20
N GLY A 177 -6.51 -10.09 -0.12
CA GLY A 177 -7.63 -10.78 -0.76
C GLY A 177 -7.25 -12.19 -1.20
N ASP A 178 -8.22 -13.09 -1.17
CA ASP A 178 -8.12 -14.50 -1.52
C ASP A 178 -9.54 -15.06 -1.72
N LEU A 179 -9.69 -16.38 -1.90
CA LEU A 179 -11.00 -17.02 -2.10
C LEU A 179 -11.92 -16.98 -0.87
N GLU A 180 -11.37 -16.80 0.33
CA GLU A 180 -12.15 -16.65 1.56
C GLU A 180 -12.49 -15.17 1.84
N ARG A 181 -11.75 -14.25 1.20
CA ARG A 181 -11.90 -12.80 1.29
C ARG A 181 -12.09 -12.18 -0.10
N ASP A 182 -13.08 -12.68 -0.82
CA ASP A 182 -13.41 -12.29 -2.19
C ASP A 182 -13.83 -10.81 -2.34
N TYR A 183 -14.35 -10.21 -1.25
CA TYR A 183 -14.64 -8.79 -1.14
C TYR A 183 -13.39 -7.89 -1.11
N ASN A 184 -12.19 -8.45 -0.88
CA ASN A 184 -10.94 -7.72 -0.96
C ASN A 184 -10.33 -7.86 -2.36
N TYR A 185 -10.59 -6.90 -3.23
CA TYR A 185 -9.87 -6.81 -4.51
C TYR A 185 -8.36 -6.64 -4.27
N PHE A 186 -7.56 -7.63 -4.66
CA PHE A 186 -6.11 -7.60 -4.52
C PHE A 186 -5.42 -7.70 -5.88
N MET A 187 -4.21 -7.18 -5.92
CA MET A 187 -3.32 -7.29 -7.07
C MET A 187 -1.95 -7.74 -6.58
N VAL A 188 -1.39 -8.75 -7.23
CA VAL A 188 0.04 -9.05 -7.15
C VAL A 188 0.64 -8.54 -8.45
N ALA A 189 1.22 -7.34 -8.40
CA ALA A 189 1.76 -6.73 -9.61
C ALA A 189 2.85 -7.63 -10.19
N PRO A 190 2.78 -8.03 -11.48
CA PRO A 190 3.79 -8.86 -12.13
C PRO A 190 5.02 -8.02 -12.50
N THR A 191 5.53 -7.25 -11.55
CA THR A 191 6.66 -6.33 -11.71
C THR A 191 7.77 -6.66 -10.72
N PHE A 192 8.99 -6.25 -11.07
CA PHE A 192 10.13 -6.34 -10.16
C PHE A 192 9.89 -5.51 -8.91
N TYR A 193 10.35 -5.98 -7.74
CA TYR A 193 10.20 -5.23 -6.48
C TYR A 193 8.76 -4.73 -6.24
N SER A 194 7.78 -5.58 -6.55
CA SER A 194 6.36 -5.23 -6.54
C SER A 194 5.95 -4.55 -5.23
N GLN A 195 5.23 -3.44 -5.35
CA GLN A 195 4.51 -2.81 -4.25
C GLN A 195 3.03 -2.93 -4.55
N GLY A 196 2.27 -3.44 -3.59
CA GLY A 196 0.82 -3.48 -3.65
C GLY A 196 0.20 -2.31 -2.90
N ASN A 197 -1.09 -2.12 -3.11
CA ASN A 197 -1.89 -1.26 -2.26
C ASN A 197 -2.19 -1.96 -0.92
N GLY A 198 -2.56 -1.15 0.07
CA GLY A 198 -3.08 -1.64 1.35
C GLY A 198 -3.93 -0.58 2.03
N ASN A 199 -4.82 -1.01 2.93
CA ASN A 199 -5.57 -0.05 3.73
C ASN A 199 -4.67 0.53 4.82
N TYR A 200 -4.90 1.80 5.16
CA TYR A 200 -4.09 2.59 6.08
C TYR A 200 -3.79 1.83 7.37
N ARG A 201 -4.83 1.33 8.04
CA ARG A 201 -4.69 0.58 9.29
C ARG A 201 -3.82 -0.66 9.11
N ASP A 202 -4.08 -1.45 8.08
CA ASP A 202 -3.39 -2.73 7.88
C ASP A 202 -1.88 -2.51 7.72
N VAL A 203 -1.51 -1.59 6.83
CA VAL A 203 -0.11 -1.28 6.54
C VAL A 203 0.57 -0.62 7.74
N ASN A 204 -0.10 0.31 8.42
CA ASN A 204 0.42 0.96 9.63
C ASN A 204 0.72 -0.09 10.72
N GLN A 205 -0.26 -0.97 10.99
CA GLN A 205 -0.10 -2.05 11.97
C GLN A 205 1.01 -3.03 11.61
N ASN A 206 1.17 -3.37 10.33
CA ASN A 206 2.25 -4.27 9.93
C ASN A 206 3.63 -3.61 10.08
N ARG A 207 3.76 -2.34 9.71
CA ARG A 207 5.05 -1.63 9.69
C ARG A 207 5.49 -1.08 11.05
N ARG A 208 4.64 -1.15 12.08
CA ARG A 208 5.00 -0.68 13.44
C ARG A 208 6.17 -1.45 14.06
N ASN A 209 6.44 -2.67 13.60
CA ASN A 209 7.55 -3.47 14.09
C ASN A 209 8.81 -3.37 13.20
N ASP A 210 8.72 -2.76 12.01
CA ASP A 210 9.81 -2.76 11.02
C ASP A 210 11.10 -2.18 11.60
N VAL A 211 11.03 -1.15 12.45
CA VAL A 211 12.20 -0.53 13.11
C VAL A 211 12.97 -1.49 14.01
N TRP A 212 12.32 -2.54 14.55
CA TRP A 212 12.95 -3.57 15.36
C TRP A 212 13.74 -4.58 14.51
N PHE A 213 13.34 -4.78 13.26
CA PHE A 213 13.95 -5.74 12.33
C PHE A 213 14.87 -5.09 11.31
N ASN A 214 14.73 -3.79 11.06
CA ASN A 214 15.54 -3.01 10.14
C ASN A 214 15.82 -1.61 10.72
N GLY A 215 17.00 -1.42 11.32
CA GLY A 215 17.42 -0.15 11.93
C GLY A 215 17.59 1.01 10.93
N HIS A 216 17.61 0.76 9.61
CA HIS A 216 17.62 1.83 8.61
C HIS A 216 16.24 2.43 8.36
N VAL A 217 15.17 1.80 8.87
CA VAL A 217 13.81 2.36 8.84
C VAL A 217 13.75 3.65 9.63
N LYS A 218 14.42 3.71 10.80
CA LYS A 218 14.44 4.88 11.69
C LYS A 218 13.03 5.48 11.86
N ASP A 219 12.87 6.78 11.62
CA ASP A 219 11.62 7.52 11.73
C ASP A 219 10.82 7.57 10.41
N HIS A 220 11.25 6.91 9.34
CA HIS A 220 10.60 7.02 8.02
C HIS A 220 9.12 6.63 8.06
N HIS A 221 8.75 5.54 8.72
CA HIS A 221 7.33 5.17 8.82
C HIS A 221 6.52 6.16 9.67
N VAL A 222 7.14 6.75 10.70
CA VAL A 222 6.52 7.84 11.46
C VAL A 222 6.26 9.02 10.54
N VAL A 223 7.29 9.50 9.82
CA VAL A 223 7.15 10.64 8.90
C VAL A 223 6.11 10.35 7.81
N ASN A 224 6.14 9.18 7.19
CA ASN A 224 5.22 8.81 6.11
C ASN A 224 3.76 8.78 6.58
N PHE A 225 3.44 8.02 7.62
CA PHE A 225 2.05 7.88 8.09
C PHE A 225 1.51 9.14 8.75
N LEU A 226 2.36 9.87 9.47
CA LEU A 226 1.94 11.16 10.03
C LEU A 226 1.73 12.16 8.89
N ASN A 227 2.53 12.17 7.82
CA ASN A 227 2.28 13.05 6.66
C ASN A 227 0.96 12.75 5.94
N LEU A 228 0.45 11.52 6.04
CA LEU A 228 -0.88 11.15 5.53
C LEU A 228 -2.03 11.66 6.40
N LEU A 229 -1.79 12.15 7.63
CA LEU A 229 -2.83 12.81 8.42
C LEU A 229 -3.22 14.15 7.78
N GLN A 230 -4.53 14.33 7.63
CA GLN A 230 -5.19 15.56 7.23
C GLN A 230 -5.26 16.56 8.40
N ALA A 231 -5.40 17.85 8.07
CA ALA A 231 -5.54 18.90 9.09
C ALA A 231 -6.89 18.87 9.83
N ASP A 232 -7.88 18.13 9.33
CA ASP A 232 -9.16 17.87 10.03
C ASP A 232 -9.12 16.64 10.95
N GLY A 233 -7.94 16.01 11.10
CA GLY A 233 -7.70 14.87 11.97
C GLY A 233 -8.09 13.51 11.39
N TYR A 234 -8.32 13.39 10.09
CA TYR A 234 -8.52 12.12 9.39
C TYR A 234 -7.33 11.76 8.49
N ASN A 235 -7.47 10.73 7.66
CA ASN A 235 -6.45 10.25 6.73
C ASN A 235 -7.11 9.53 5.54
N PRO A 236 -6.41 9.39 4.39
CA PRO A 236 -6.86 8.54 3.29
C PRO A 236 -6.98 7.07 3.72
N LEU A 237 -7.88 6.31 3.07
CA LEU A 237 -8.05 4.88 3.32
C LEU A 237 -6.94 4.05 2.69
N VAL A 238 -6.54 4.34 1.45
CA VAL A 238 -5.66 3.46 0.68
C VAL A 238 -4.26 4.04 0.61
N VAL A 239 -3.25 3.24 0.96
CA VAL A 239 -1.84 3.51 0.71
C VAL A 239 -1.41 2.73 -0.52
N LYS A 240 -0.89 3.40 -1.55
CA LYS A 240 -0.53 2.83 -2.86
C LYS A 240 0.95 2.49 -3.02
N GLY A 241 1.77 2.81 -2.01
CA GLY A 241 3.22 2.63 -2.03
C GLY A 241 3.97 3.89 -2.41
N THR A 242 5.27 3.74 -2.62
CA THR A 242 6.21 4.84 -2.84
C THR A 242 6.60 4.94 -4.31
N SER A 243 6.42 6.13 -4.88
CA SER A 243 6.90 6.51 -6.22
C SER A 243 8.10 7.45 -6.16
N PHE A 244 8.82 7.53 -7.27
CA PHE A 244 10.01 8.36 -7.43
C PHE A 244 9.82 9.33 -8.59
N VAL A 245 10.45 10.49 -8.50
CA VAL A 245 10.49 11.50 -9.56
C VAL A 245 11.90 12.05 -9.66
N ALA A 246 12.48 12.03 -10.87
CA ALA A 246 13.75 12.68 -11.14
C ALA A 246 13.51 14.14 -11.57
N GLU A 247 14.10 15.09 -10.85
CA GLU A 247 14.01 16.53 -11.17
C GLU A 247 15.35 17.13 -11.66
N ASP A 248 16.48 16.49 -11.35
CA ASP A 248 17.81 16.91 -11.84
C ASP A 248 18.06 16.39 -13.25
N ASP A 249 17.62 17.17 -14.24
CA ASP A 249 17.77 16.89 -15.67
C ASP A 249 19.23 16.60 -16.07
N LYS A 250 20.21 17.25 -15.45
CA LYS A 250 21.61 17.12 -15.84
C LYS A 250 22.18 15.78 -15.38
N ARG A 251 22.03 15.46 -14.08
CA ARG A 251 22.47 14.16 -13.53
C ARG A 251 21.71 13.01 -14.15
N LEU A 252 20.42 13.21 -14.45
CA LEU A 252 19.60 12.22 -15.14
C LEU A 252 20.20 11.87 -16.50
N MET A 253 20.48 12.86 -17.35
CA MET A 253 21.08 12.62 -18.66
C MET A 253 22.46 11.94 -18.57
N ASP A 254 23.30 12.33 -17.60
CA ASP A 254 24.61 11.71 -17.36
C ASP A 254 24.49 10.21 -17.01
N ILE A 255 23.42 9.80 -16.33
CA ILE A 255 23.11 8.40 -16.02
C ILE A 255 22.60 7.69 -17.28
N LEU A 256 21.63 8.27 -17.97
CA LEU A 256 20.97 7.65 -19.12
C LEU A 256 21.95 7.41 -20.29
N HIS A 257 22.82 8.38 -20.61
CA HIS A 257 23.83 8.24 -21.67
C HIS A 257 24.81 7.07 -21.45
N LYS A 258 24.98 6.60 -20.20
CA LYS A 258 25.84 5.45 -19.89
C LYS A 258 25.08 4.13 -19.87
N ALA A 259 23.75 4.18 -19.79
CA ALA A 259 22.92 3.03 -19.49
C ALA A 259 22.11 2.54 -20.68
N VAL A 260 21.72 3.41 -21.60
CA VAL A 260 20.89 3.09 -22.76
C VAL A 260 21.40 3.74 -24.04
N ASP A 261 20.95 3.24 -25.19
CA ASP A 261 21.23 3.83 -26.50
C ASP A 261 20.55 5.20 -26.68
N ASP A 262 21.15 6.06 -27.51
CA ASP A 262 20.71 7.45 -27.70
C ASP A 262 19.24 7.58 -28.15
N GLU A 263 18.71 6.58 -28.86
CA GLU A 263 17.32 6.56 -29.34
C GLU A 263 16.27 6.47 -28.23
N HIS A 264 16.63 5.94 -27.05
CA HIS A 264 15.72 5.74 -25.91
C HIS A 264 15.88 6.79 -24.80
N LEU A 265 16.79 7.75 -24.94
CA LEU A 265 17.08 8.74 -23.89
C LEU A 265 15.86 9.60 -23.56
N ASP A 266 15.24 10.20 -24.57
CA ASP A 266 14.08 11.09 -24.39
C ASP A 266 12.86 10.35 -23.85
N GLU A 267 12.70 9.10 -24.27
CA GLU A 267 11.64 8.20 -23.84
C GLU A 267 11.76 7.90 -22.33
N ILE A 268 12.91 7.41 -21.88
CA ILE A 268 13.13 7.09 -20.47
C ILE A 268 13.13 8.35 -19.62
N LYS A 269 13.73 9.45 -20.09
CA LYS A 269 13.67 10.75 -19.42
C LYS A 269 12.22 11.18 -19.17
N THR A 270 11.38 11.10 -20.18
CA THR A 270 9.95 11.44 -20.07
C THR A 270 9.22 10.54 -19.08
N TYR A 271 9.64 9.27 -18.98
CA TYR A 271 9.08 8.32 -18.03
C TYR A 271 9.43 8.67 -16.57
N VAL A 272 10.71 8.93 -16.29
CA VAL A 272 11.20 9.09 -14.89
C VAL A 272 11.05 10.50 -14.32
N THR A 273 10.78 11.50 -15.18
CA THR A 273 10.41 12.87 -14.77
C THR A 273 8.95 12.99 -14.33
N LYS A 274 8.17 11.90 -14.45
CA LYS A 274 6.84 11.75 -13.87
C LYS A 274 6.91 10.74 -12.72
N PRO A 275 5.95 10.76 -11.77
CA PRO A 275 5.90 9.75 -10.70
C PRO A 275 5.91 8.34 -11.27
N PHE A 276 6.95 7.58 -10.98
CA PHE A 276 7.14 6.22 -11.46
C PHE A 276 7.42 5.23 -10.33
N LEU A 277 7.12 3.96 -10.59
CA LEU A 277 7.43 2.84 -9.70
C LEU A 277 8.64 2.07 -10.24
N PRO A 278 9.65 1.74 -9.41
CA PRO A 278 10.87 1.05 -9.85
C PRO A 278 10.61 -0.22 -10.68
N GLY A 279 9.67 -1.04 -10.21
CA GLY A 279 9.28 -2.28 -10.90
C GLY A 279 8.68 -2.09 -12.28
N HIS A 280 7.92 -1.01 -12.45
CA HIS A 280 7.27 -0.69 -13.71
C HIS A 280 8.26 -0.14 -14.73
N LEU A 281 9.27 0.61 -14.29
CA LEU A 281 10.37 1.05 -15.16
C LEU A 281 11.14 -0.16 -15.72
N LEU A 282 11.51 -1.12 -14.86
CA LEU A 282 12.22 -2.31 -15.32
C LEU A 282 11.37 -3.18 -16.26
N LEU A 283 10.07 -3.34 -15.95
CA LEU A 283 9.15 -4.05 -16.85
C LEU A 283 8.99 -3.31 -18.19
N TYR A 284 8.97 -1.98 -18.17
CA TYR A 284 8.90 -1.16 -19.39
C TYR A 284 10.14 -1.39 -20.27
N ILE A 285 11.33 -1.32 -19.68
CA ILE A 285 12.61 -1.60 -20.37
C ILE A 285 12.61 -2.99 -21.00
N GLU A 286 12.13 -4.01 -20.29
CA GLU A 286 12.05 -5.38 -20.81
C GLU A 286 11.04 -5.50 -21.96
N LYS A 287 9.86 -4.88 -21.82
CA LYS A 287 8.78 -4.96 -22.80
C LYS A 287 9.09 -4.24 -24.10
N GLU A 288 9.74 -3.08 -24.02
CA GLU A 288 10.16 -2.30 -25.19
C GLU A 288 11.52 -2.77 -25.74
N GLU A 289 12.05 -3.88 -25.22
CA GLU A 289 13.32 -4.50 -25.64
C GLU A 289 14.52 -3.54 -25.60
N ILE A 290 14.49 -2.58 -24.66
CA ILE A 290 15.54 -1.55 -24.52
C ILE A 290 16.81 -2.20 -23.99
N LYS A 291 17.86 -2.19 -24.79
CA LYS A 291 19.15 -2.75 -24.41
C LYS A 291 19.84 -1.89 -23.35
N LEU A 292 20.14 -2.50 -22.21
CA LEU A 292 20.93 -1.86 -21.17
C LEU A 292 22.44 -2.13 -21.34
N HIS A 293 23.25 -1.09 -21.19
CA HIS A 293 24.73 -1.17 -21.16
C HIS A 293 25.29 -1.40 -19.75
N VAL A 294 24.43 -1.32 -18.73
CA VAL A 294 24.74 -1.54 -17.32
C VAL A 294 23.76 -2.55 -16.72
N ASP A 295 24.08 -3.10 -15.55
CA ASP A 295 23.14 -3.97 -14.83
C ASP A 295 21.85 -3.19 -14.47
N SER A 296 20.70 -3.85 -14.53
CA SER A 296 19.41 -3.21 -14.27
C SER A 296 19.29 -2.69 -12.83
N LYS A 297 19.94 -3.35 -11.85
CA LYS A 297 20.01 -2.84 -10.47
C LYS A 297 20.93 -1.63 -10.36
N GLU A 298 22.01 -1.59 -11.14
CA GLU A 298 22.92 -0.43 -11.18
C GLU A 298 22.20 0.79 -11.77
N LEU A 299 21.49 0.64 -12.89
CA LEU A 299 20.65 1.70 -13.47
C LEU A 299 19.64 2.20 -12.43
N LEU A 300 18.86 1.29 -11.85
CA LEU A 300 17.81 1.65 -10.91
C LEU A 300 18.38 2.35 -9.66
N SER A 301 19.48 1.84 -9.11
CA SER A 301 20.13 2.45 -7.94
C SER A 301 20.61 3.88 -8.24
N ARG A 302 21.22 4.12 -9.42
CA ARG A 302 21.69 5.45 -9.82
C ARG A 302 20.54 6.42 -10.06
N LEU A 303 19.46 5.95 -10.69
CA LEU A 303 18.26 6.78 -10.91
C LEU A 303 17.60 7.15 -9.58
N ILE A 304 17.37 6.17 -8.69
CA ILE A 304 16.72 6.42 -7.40
C ILE A 304 17.54 7.40 -6.54
N GLU A 305 18.89 7.34 -6.61
CA GLU A 305 19.78 8.25 -5.89
C GLU A 305 19.57 9.74 -6.23
N ILE A 306 19.03 10.05 -7.41
CA ILE A 306 18.75 11.43 -7.84
C ILE A 306 17.26 11.79 -7.76
N CYS A 307 16.43 10.84 -7.33
CA CYS A 307 14.99 11.03 -7.29
C CYS A 307 14.53 11.60 -5.95
N HIS A 308 13.49 12.41 -6.00
CA HIS A 308 12.65 12.73 -4.86
C HIS A 308 11.58 11.66 -4.66
N VAL A 309 11.16 11.52 -3.40
CA VAL A 309 10.23 10.50 -2.94
C VAL A 309 8.82 11.07 -2.83
N GLN A 310 7.84 10.32 -3.35
CA GLN A 310 6.44 10.63 -3.19
C GLN A 310 5.64 9.42 -2.70
N GLU A 311 5.00 9.57 -1.54
CA GLU A 311 4.02 8.61 -1.04
C GLU A 311 2.69 8.79 -1.75
N LEU A 312 2.12 7.70 -2.25
CA LEU A 312 0.85 7.69 -2.95
C LEU A 312 -0.26 7.17 -2.04
N ALA A 313 -1.40 7.86 -2.02
CA ALA A 313 -2.57 7.47 -1.25
C ALA A 313 -3.87 8.00 -1.87
N ASP A 314 -4.95 7.25 -1.69
CA ASP A 314 -6.30 7.63 -2.14
C ASP A 314 -7.29 7.73 -0.98
N HIS A 315 -8.29 8.58 -1.14
CA HIS A 315 -9.39 8.71 -0.20
C HIS A 315 -10.07 7.36 0.11
N GLY A 316 -10.45 6.59 -0.92
CA GLY A 316 -11.21 5.36 -0.76
C GLY A 316 -12.69 5.65 -0.45
N GLU A 317 -13.23 5.05 0.61
CA GLU A 317 -14.69 5.01 0.85
C GLU A 317 -15.18 5.89 2.03
N GLY A 318 -14.30 6.61 2.70
CA GLY A 318 -14.65 7.42 3.87
C GLY A 318 -13.55 7.47 4.93
N PHE A 319 -13.89 7.98 6.12
CA PHE A 319 -12.92 8.20 7.19
C PHE A 319 -13.28 7.40 8.45
N TRP A 320 -12.49 6.36 8.74
CA TRP A 320 -12.68 5.53 9.94
C TRP A 320 -12.26 6.28 11.20
N SER A 321 -13.07 6.09 12.24
CA SER A 321 -12.90 6.80 13.52
C SER A 321 -11.66 6.37 14.31
N ASP A 322 -11.10 5.18 14.03
CA ASP A 322 -9.94 4.60 14.75
C ASP A 322 -8.59 4.80 14.05
N HIS A 323 -8.54 5.10 12.75
CA HIS A 323 -7.31 5.06 11.95
C HIS A 323 -6.13 5.88 12.52
N TRP A 324 -6.42 7.02 13.13
CA TRP A 324 -5.39 7.91 13.66
C TRP A 324 -4.66 7.33 14.89
N THR A 325 -5.26 6.38 15.60
CA THR A 325 -4.74 5.82 16.86
C THR A 325 -3.43 5.05 16.64
N TYR A 326 -3.33 4.30 15.54
CA TYR A 326 -2.18 3.45 15.22
C TYR A 326 -0.88 4.23 15.00
N ASN A 327 -0.96 5.53 14.70
CA ASN A 327 0.23 6.38 14.55
C ASN A 327 1.06 6.49 15.82
N LEU A 328 0.43 6.38 17.00
CA LEU A 328 1.17 6.40 18.26
C LEU A 328 2.03 5.15 18.41
N ASP A 329 1.58 3.99 17.93
CA ASP A 329 2.37 2.75 17.98
C ASP A 329 3.65 2.86 17.16
N LEU A 330 3.62 3.55 16.01
CA LEU A 330 4.84 3.84 15.23
C LEU A 330 5.82 4.72 16.00
N ILE A 331 5.32 5.76 16.66
CA ILE A 331 6.13 6.69 17.45
C ILE A 331 6.75 5.96 18.65
N GLU A 332 5.96 5.18 19.38
CA GLU A 332 6.42 4.41 20.53
C GLU A 332 7.43 3.33 20.12
N SER A 333 7.20 2.61 19.02
CA SER A 333 8.17 1.64 18.50
C SER A 333 9.50 2.30 18.13
N PHE A 334 9.49 3.46 17.48
CA PHE A 334 10.71 4.19 17.17
C PHE A 334 11.45 4.64 18.43
N LEU A 335 10.73 5.24 19.39
CA LEU A 335 11.32 5.75 20.62
C LEU A 335 11.73 4.65 21.60
N ALA A 336 11.19 3.43 21.47
CA ALA A 336 11.66 2.28 22.23
C ALA A 336 13.09 1.88 21.84
N ILE A 337 13.48 2.10 20.58
CA ILE A 337 14.85 1.87 20.07
C ILE A 337 15.72 3.12 20.19
N TYR A 338 15.16 4.29 19.91
CA TYR A 338 15.87 5.58 19.86
C TYR A 338 15.27 6.62 20.83
N PRO A 339 15.28 6.37 22.15
CA PRO A 339 14.65 7.26 23.12
C PRO A 339 15.29 8.66 23.15
N GLU A 340 16.59 8.77 22.84
CA GLU A 340 17.32 10.03 22.76
C GLU A 340 16.84 10.94 21.62
N LYS A 341 16.16 10.37 20.61
CA LYS A 341 15.63 11.09 19.45
C LYS A 341 14.29 11.75 19.71
N LEU A 342 13.72 11.64 20.91
CA LEU A 342 12.42 12.23 21.25
C LEU A 342 12.33 13.72 20.88
N LYS A 343 13.30 14.53 21.30
CA LYS A 343 13.28 15.97 21.02
C LYS A 343 13.41 16.26 19.52
N GLU A 344 14.32 15.57 18.87
CA GLU A 344 14.59 15.70 17.44
C GLU A 344 13.34 15.38 16.61
N LEU A 345 12.74 14.22 16.86
CA LEU A 345 11.52 13.76 16.20
C LEU A 345 10.34 14.72 16.45
N LEU A 346 10.15 15.12 17.71
CA LEU A 346 8.97 15.87 18.11
C LEU A 346 8.98 17.31 17.58
N LEU A 347 10.16 17.95 17.53
CA LEU A 347 10.25 19.42 17.44
C LEU A 347 11.21 19.94 16.38
N ASP A 348 12.39 19.33 16.29
CA ASP A 348 13.48 19.81 15.45
C ASP A 348 13.27 19.36 13.99
N ASN A 349 12.72 18.16 13.77
CA ASN A 349 12.33 17.69 12.45
C ASN A 349 11.14 18.50 11.90
N LYS A 350 11.41 19.38 10.93
CA LYS A 350 10.41 20.19 10.20
C LYS A 350 9.92 19.53 8.91
N GLY A 351 10.18 18.24 8.71
CA GLY A 351 9.81 17.50 7.51
C GLY A 351 8.32 17.20 7.38
N PHE A 352 7.53 17.38 8.46
CA PHE A 352 6.12 17.01 8.48
C PHE A 352 5.24 17.97 7.67
N SER A 353 4.22 17.43 7.03
CA SER A 353 3.15 18.15 6.32
C SER A 353 1.79 17.51 6.64
N PHE A 354 0.70 18.05 6.08
CA PHE A 354 -0.62 17.41 6.13
C PHE A 354 -1.03 16.93 4.75
N TYR A 355 -1.71 15.78 4.70
CA TYR A 355 -2.37 15.33 3.49
C TYR A 355 -3.54 16.26 3.18
N HIS A 356 -3.68 16.65 1.92
CA HIS A 356 -4.82 17.41 1.45
C HIS A 356 -5.72 16.48 0.67
N ASN A 357 -6.93 16.26 1.19
CA ASN A 357 -7.95 15.44 0.56
C ASN A 357 -8.99 16.33 -0.12
N SER A 358 -9.52 15.88 -1.25
CA SER A 358 -10.68 16.50 -1.90
C SER A 358 -11.99 16.21 -1.16
N HIS A 359 -12.02 15.13 -0.37
CA HIS A 359 -13.16 14.73 0.43
C HIS A 359 -13.09 15.32 1.83
N TYR A 360 -14.24 15.74 2.37
CA TYR A 360 -14.31 16.36 3.69
C TYR A 360 -15.63 16.06 4.42
N VAL A 361 -15.60 16.16 5.74
CA VAL A 361 -16.79 15.99 6.58
C VAL A 361 -17.68 17.25 6.50
N VAL A 362 -18.96 17.09 6.15
CA VAL A 362 -19.93 18.20 6.04
C VAL A 362 -20.42 18.64 7.43
N PRO A 363 -20.84 19.90 7.64
CA PRO A 363 -21.35 20.36 8.94
C PRO A 363 -22.61 19.60 9.37
N ARG A 364 -22.88 19.57 10.69
CA ARG A 364 -24.02 18.84 11.28
C ARG A 364 -25.35 19.17 10.63
N GLU A 365 -25.58 20.43 10.25
CA GLU A 365 -26.79 20.88 9.55
C GLU A 365 -27.08 20.11 8.24
N LYS A 366 -26.05 19.53 7.60
CA LYS A 366 -26.17 18.78 6.34
C LYS A 366 -26.23 17.26 6.55
N ARG A 367 -25.67 16.76 7.65
CA ARG A 367 -25.58 15.31 7.92
C ARG A 367 -26.63 14.80 8.90
N PHE A 368 -27.18 15.65 9.77
CA PHE A 368 -28.27 15.27 10.68
C PHE A 368 -29.62 15.39 9.99
N ILE A 369 -30.31 14.27 9.87
CA ILE A 369 -31.64 14.21 9.25
C ILE A 369 -32.68 13.64 10.22
N LEU A 370 -33.90 14.16 10.14
CA LEU A 370 -35.02 13.61 10.90
C LEU A 370 -35.72 12.52 10.07
N THR A 371 -35.82 11.33 10.65
CA THR A 371 -36.55 10.20 10.05
C THR A 371 -37.73 9.80 10.94
N LYS A 372 -38.61 8.93 10.44
CA LYS A 372 -39.68 8.30 11.27
C LYS A 372 -39.15 7.55 12.49
N ASN A 373 -37.87 7.17 12.49
CA ASN A 373 -37.20 6.43 13.56
C ASN A 373 -36.28 7.32 14.41
N GLY A 374 -36.45 8.64 14.34
CA GLY A 374 -35.63 9.64 15.05
C GLY A 374 -34.51 10.24 14.20
N VAL A 375 -33.59 10.93 14.87
CA VAL A 375 -32.43 11.58 14.25
C VAL A 375 -31.47 10.52 13.70
N ARG A 376 -30.94 10.77 12.50
CA ARG A 376 -29.89 9.96 11.85
C ARG A 376 -28.79 10.85 11.34
N GLN A 377 -27.59 10.29 11.22
CA GLN A 377 -26.44 10.95 10.60
C GLN A 377 -26.05 10.20 9.32
N TYR A 378 -26.29 10.79 8.15
CA TYR A 378 -25.97 10.18 6.85
C TYR A 378 -25.28 11.19 5.93
N HIS A 379 -24.58 10.68 4.90
CA HIS A 379 -23.88 11.48 3.90
C HIS A 379 -22.95 12.51 4.56
N SER A 380 -22.24 12.06 5.60
CA SER A 380 -21.37 12.88 6.42
C SER A 380 -20.10 13.28 5.68
N VAL A 381 -19.70 12.52 4.67
CA VAL A 381 -18.54 12.82 3.80
C VAL A 381 -19.02 13.29 2.43
N HIS A 382 -18.52 14.44 1.99
CA HIS A 382 -18.78 14.98 0.66
C HIS A 382 -17.55 14.83 -0.24
N ASP A 383 -17.77 14.40 -1.48
CA ASP A 383 -16.79 14.42 -2.55
C ASP A 383 -16.69 15.84 -3.14
N GLY A 384 -15.65 16.56 -2.74
CA GLY A 384 -15.35 17.90 -3.23
C GLY A 384 -14.33 17.93 -4.38
N SER A 385 -14.11 16.83 -5.09
CA SER A 385 -13.09 16.72 -6.16
C SER A 385 -13.25 17.75 -7.28
N GLU A 386 -14.46 18.20 -7.58
CA GLU A 386 -14.70 19.29 -8.55
C GLU A 386 -14.19 20.65 -8.03
N GLU A 387 -14.28 20.90 -6.72
CA GLU A 387 -13.93 22.19 -6.10
C GLU A 387 -12.52 22.25 -5.52
N ILE A 388 -11.94 21.08 -5.21
CA ILE A 388 -10.67 20.93 -4.50
C ILE A 388 -9.76 20.05 -5.34
N GLN A 389 -8.90 20.71 -6.12
CA GLN A 389 -7.91 20.06 -7.00
C GLN A 389 -6.69 19.54 -6.22
N ALA A 390 -6.92 18.81 -5.12
CA ALA A 390 -5.87 18.34 -4.22
C ALA A 390 -4.91 17.38 -4.93
N GLU A 391 -5.43 16.37 -5.65
CA GLU A 391 -4.64 15.37 -6.35
C GLU A 391 -3.75 15.99 -7.43
N ALA A 392 -4.31 16.85 -8.27
CA ALA A 392 -3.57 17.60 -9.30
C ALA A 392 -2.47 18.50 -8.69
N LYS A 393 -2.60 18.87 -7.40
CA LYS A 393 -1.65 19.68 -6.66
C LYS A 393 -0.72 18.85 -5.75
N GLY A 394 -0.73 17.52 -5.87
CA GLY A 394 0.16 16.59 -5.16
C GLY A 394 -0.32 16.16 -3.77
N SER A 395 -1.59 16.39 -3.43
CA SER A 395 -2.26 15.98 -2.19
C SER A 395 -1.55 16.38 -0.89
N LYS A 396 -0.86 17.53 -0.90
CA LYS A 396 -0.22 18.12 0.29
C LYS A 396 -0.88 19.46 0.60
N LEU A 397 -1.11 19.73 1.89
CA LEU A 397 -1.70 20.98 2.34
C LEU A 397 -0.78 22.16 2.00
N LYS A 398 -1.33 23.19 1.35
CA LYS A 398 -0.59 24.36 0.86
C LYS A 398 -1.05 25.65 1.53
N THR A 399 -0.13 26.60 1.62
CA THR A 399 -0.36 27.98 2.08
C THR A 399 -1.09 28.82 1.03
N LYS A 400 -1.37 30.10 1.32
CA LYS A 400 -2.10 31.02 0.43
C LYS A 400 -3.40 30.42 -0.12
N ASN A 401 -4.19 29.79 0.75
CA ASN A 401 -5.45 29.13 0.41
C ASN A 401 -5.34 28.07 -0.70
N GLY A 402 -4.21 27.33 -0.73
CA GLY A 402 -4.01 26.23 -1.67
C GLY A 402 -3.16 26.55 -2.90
N GLU A 403 -2.73 27.81 -3.05
CA GLU A 403 -1.90 28.28 -4.17
C GLU A 403 -0.43 28.52 -3.81
N GLY A 404 -0.09 28.42 -2.53
CA GLY A 404 1.26 28.63 -2.02
C GLY A 404 2.11 27.37 -2.01
N SER A 405 3.20 27.44 -1.24
CA SER A 405 4.07 26.30 -0.98
C SER A 405 3.40 25.29 -0.05
N VAL A 406 3.91 24.06 -0.04
CA VAL A 406 3.52 23.02 0.93
C VAL A 406 3.82 23.53 2.34
N TYR A 407 2.83 23.45 3.22
CA TYR A 407 3.01 23.78 4.63
C TYR A 407 3.87 22.71 5.30
N LYS A 408 4.92 23.15 5.99
CA LYS A 408 5.87 22.32 6.73
C LYS A 408 5.83 22.66 8.21
N THR A 409 5.87 21.63 9.05
CA THR A 409 5.77 21.76 10.51
C THR A 409 6.49 20.58 11.19
N ASN A 410 6.36 20.47 12.51
CA ASN A 410 6.91 19.37 13.30
C ASN A 410 5.82 18.41 13.79
N LEU A 411 6.25 17.27 14.34
CA LEU A 411 5.34 16.26 14.89
C LEU A 411 4.49 16.82 16.04
N PHE A 412 5.02 17.72 16.87
CA PHE A 412 4.24 18.31 17.96
C PHE A 412 2.97 19.01 17.47
N THR A 413 3.09 19.89 16.47
CA THR A 413 1.94 20.59 15.87
C THR A 413 0.97 19.61 15.21
N LYS A 414 1.47 18.54 14.59
CA LYS A 414 0.64 17.44 14.04
C LYS A 414 -0.20 16.77 15.13
N LEU A 415 0.41 16.42 16.25
CA LEU A 415 -0.27 15.74 17.36
C LEU A 415 -1.27 16.66 18.06
N LEU A 416 -0.94 17.94 18.26
CA LEU A 416 -1.89 18.92 18.79
C LEU A 416 -3.11 19.10 17.88
N CYS A 417 -2.89 19.20 16.56
CA CYS A 417 -3.96 19.24 15.56
C CYS A 417 -4.90 18.03 15.68
N LEU A 418 -4.32 16.83 15.80
CA LEU A 418 -5.08 15.60 15.94
C LEU A 418 -5.89 15.57 17.26
N ILE A 419 -5.26 15.93 18.38
CA ILE A 419 -5.92 16.01 19.69
C ILE A 419 -7.08 17.02 19.64
N ALA A 420 -6.88 18.23 19.12
CA ALA A 420 -7.91 19.26 19.05
C ALA A 420 -9.13 18.80 18.23
N ASN A 421 -8.90 18.19 17.07
CA ASN A 421 -9.99 17.64 16.24
C ASN A 421 -10.75 16.50 16.94
N LYS A 422 -10.06 15.64 17.71
CA LYS A 422 -10.71 14.49 18.37
C LYS A 422 -11.41 14.86 19.66
N VAL A 423 -10.84 15.76 20.46
CA VAL A 423 -11.47 16.32 21.68
C VAL A 423 -12.75 17.11 21.32
N SER A 424 -12.74 17.85 20.22
CA SER A 424 -13.94 18.55 19.71
C SER A 424 -14.96 17.63 19.03
N SER A 425 -14.67 16.33 18.96
CA SER A 425 -15.53 15.27 18.41
C SER A 425 -16.01 14.28 19.47
N LEU A 426 -15.91 14.60 20.76
CA LEU A 426 -16.63 13.86 21.80
C LEU A 426 -18.13 13.94 21.55
N ASP A 427 -18.88 12.91 21.92
CA ASP A 427 -20.33 12.81 21.74
C ASP A 427 -21.12 13.76 22.67
N PRO A 428 -22.45 13.89 22.52
CA PRO A 428 -23.28 14.75 23.37
C PRO A 428 -23.28 14.41 24.87
N SER A 429 -22.84 13.20 25.24
CA SER A 429 -22.66 12.79 26.64
C SER A 429 -21.23 13.01 27.13
N GLY A 430 -20.31 13.43 26.26
CA GLY A 430 -18.90 13.63 26.55
C GLY A 430 -18.11 12.34 26.77
N VAL A 431 -18.61 11.19 26.31
CA VAL A 431 -18.05 9.86 26.64
C VAL A 431 -17.17 9.31 25.52
N GLY A 432 -17.76 9.07 24.36
CA GLY A 432 -17.08 8.49 23.19
C GLY A 432 -16.70 9.55 22.17
N VAL A 433 -15.73 9.23 21.30
CA VAL A 433 -15.50 9.99 20.07
C VAL A 433 -16.62 9.62 19.07
N GLU A 434 -17.35 10.61 18.59
CA GLU A 434 -18.47 10.47 17.65
C GLU A 434 -17.98 9.92 16.30
N MET A 435 -18.71 8.95 15.76
CA MET A 435 -18.47 8.38 14.43
C MET A 435 -19.04 9.30 13.35
N GLU A 436 -18.52 10.53 13.27
CA GLU A 436 -19.09 11.65 12.48
C GLU A 436 -18.78 11.62 10.97
N ALA A 437 -18.10 10.58 10.48
CA ALA A 437 -17.55 10.54 9.12
C ALA A 437 -17.91 9.26 8.35
N ASP A 438 -19.16 8.81 8.53
CA ASP A 438 -19.81 7.66 7.87
C ASP A 438 -19.21 6.27 8.12
N LYS A 439 -18.00 6.16 8.68
CA LYS A 439 -17.34 4.89 8.96
C LYS A 439 -17.20 4.60 10.45
N PRO A 440 -17.27 3.32 10.86
CA PRO A 440 -17.16 2.93 12.26
C PRO A 440 -15.70 3.00 12.74
N ASN A 441 -15.40 2.27 13.81
CA ASN A 441 -14.04 2.08 14.31
C ASN A 441 -13.44 0.76 13.78
N TRP A 442 -12.57 0.11 14.57
CA TRP A 442 -11.95 -1.16 14.20
C TRP A 442 -12.95 -2.22 13.73
N TYR A 443 -14.12 -2.29 14.37
CA TYR A 443 -15.08 -3.35 14.15
C TYR A 443 -16.12 -2.97 13.07
N ASP A 444 -15.82 -3.32 11.82
CA ASP A 444 -16.64 -2.91 10.67
C ASP A 444 -18.07 -3.47 10.67
N ALA A 445 -18.33 -4.55 11.42
CA ALA A 445 -19.69 -5.06 11.65
C ALA A 445 -20.61 -4.05 12.38
N LEU A 446 -20.04 -2.97 12.94
CA LEU A 446 -20.76 -1.85 13.55
C LEU A 446 -21.01 -0.68 12.58
N ASN A 447 -20.88 -0.87 11.26
CA ASN A 447 -21.08 0.17 10.25
C ASN A 447 -22.47 0.86 10.25
N GLY A 448 -23.45 0.33 10.98
CA GLY A 448 -24.73 1.01 11.23
C GLY A 448 -24.67 2.08 12.34
N LEU A 449 -23.70 2.04 13.25
CA LEU A 449 -23.58 2.98 14.37
C LEU A 449 -23.34 4.44 13.95
N PRO A 450 -22.52 4.76 12.93
CA PRO A 450 -22.41 6.14 12.42
C PRO A 450 -23.77 6.75 12.08
N GLY A 451 -24.67 5.95 11.48
CA GLY A 451 -26.04 6.32 11.16
C GLY A 451 -26.91 6.67 12.37
N LEU A 452 -26.62 6.06 13.52
CA LEU A 452 -27.34 6.22 14.78
C LEU A 452 -26.72 7.28 15.70
N VAL A 453 -25.80 8.11 15.18
CA VAL A 453 -25.02 9.07 15.99
C VAL A 453 -24.22 8.33 17.07
N GLY A 454 -23.68 7.16 16.71
CA GLY A 454 -22.87 6.34 17.58
C GLY A 454 -21.51 6.97 17.86
N SER A 455 -20.93 6.59 18.99
CA SER A 455 -19.62 7.03 19.44
C SER A 455 -18.83 5.85 20.00
N SER A 456 -17.54 6.07 20.24
CA SER A 456 -16.66 5.01 20.74
C SER A 456 -15.81 5.46 21.93
N LEU A 457 -15.92 4.70 23.02
CA LEU A 457 -15.09 4.86 24.21
C LEU A 457 -13.64 4.43 23.94
N SER A 458 -13.41 3.43 23.07
CA SER A 458 -12.05 2.97 22.73
C SER A 458 -11.21 4.10 22.18
N GLU A 459 -11.77 4.89 21.26
CA GLU A 459 -11.08 6.04 20.67
C GLU A 459 -10.88 7.18 21.69
N THR A 460 -11.76 7.33 22.69
CA THR A 460 -11.54 8.26 23.81
C THR A 460 -10.35 7.82 24.69
N LEU A 461 -10.19 6.51 24.92
CA LEU A 461 -9.05 5.98 25.67
C LEU A 461 -7.73 6.17 24.91
N GLU A 462 -7.72 5.94 23.59
CA GLU A 462 -6.57 6.25 22.74
C GLU A 462 -6.27 7.75 22.70
N LEU A 463 -7.29 8.60 22.75
CA LEU A 463 -7.12 10.05 22.82
C LEU A 463 -6.45 10.46 24.14
N GLN A 464 -6.84 9.82 25.25
CA GLN A 464 -6.18 10.01 26.53
C GLN A 464 -4.73 9.52 26.49
N ARG A 465 -4.46 8.36 25.88
CA ARG A 465 -3.11 7.80 25.73
C ARG A 465 -2.22 8.76 24.94
N LEU A 466 -2.69 9.25 23.79
CA LEU A 466 -1.97 10.24 22.98
C LEU A 466 -1.72 11.55 23.74
N SER A 467 -2.73 12.06 24.45
CA SER A 467 -2.60 13.29 25.26
C SER A 467 -1.55 13.12 26.37
N LYS A 468 -1.54 11.96 27.04
CA LYS A 468 -0.54 11.62 28.06
C LYS A 468 0.87 11.50 27.47
N PHE A 469 1.01 10.91 26.28
CA PHE A 469 2.28 10.85 25.57
C PHE A 469 2.84 12.26 25.28
N VAL A 470 2.02 13.15 24.73
CA VAL A 470 2.42 14.54 24.42
C VAL A 470 2.81 15.28 25.71
N LEU A 471 2.00 15.20 26.76
CA LEU A 471 2.31 15.82 28.06
C LEU A 471 3.60 15.27 28.68
N GLY A 472 3.81 13.95 28.63
CA GLY A 472 5.04 13.31 29.11
C GLY A 472 6.26 13.78 28.33
N SER A 473 6.13 13.88 27.01
CA SER A 473 7.20 14.33 26.12
C SER A 473 7.61 15.78 26.38
N LEU A 474 6.64 16.68 26.64
CA LEU A 474 6.92 18.08 27.02
C LEU A 474 7.68 18.19 28.34
N ARG A 475 7.38 17.31 29.31
CA ARG A 475 8.10 17.26 30.58
C ARG A 475 9.54 16.79 30.39
N GLN A 476 9.76 15.75 29.59
CA GLN A 476 11.10 15.19 29.34
C GLN A 476 11.99 16.14 28.54
N THR A 477 11.42 16.91 27.62
CA THR A 477 12.15 17.84 26.76
C THR A 477 12.44 19.20 27.42
N SER A 478 11.97 19.44 28.66
CA SER A 478 12.09 20.70 29.41
C SER A 478 11.46 21.90 28.68
N LEU A 479 10.30 21.69 28.07
CA LEU A 479 9.61 22.69 27.23
C LEU A 479 8.30 23.19 27.80
N GLN A 480 8.09 23.06 29.11
CA GLN A 480 6.84 23.45 29.76
C GLN A 480 6.53 24.96 29.63
N GLU A 481 7.52 25.78 29.28
CA GLU A 481 7.41 27.25 29.22
C GLU A 481 7.71 27.85 27.85
N LYS A 482 7.82 27.05 26.77
CA LYS A 482 8.06 27.58 25.42
C LYS A 482 6.76 27.81 24.66
N SER A 483 6.72 28.88 23.87
CA SER A 483 5.74 29.04 22.81
C SER A 483 6.04 28.06 21.66
N PHE A 484 4.99 27.61 20.98
CA PHE A 484 5.08 26.75 19.81
C PHE A 484 4.30 27.37 18.67
N GLU A 485 4.85 27.29 17.47
CA GLU A 485 4.21 27.82 16.27
C GLU A 485 3.20 26.82 15.69
N ALA A 486 2.02 27.32 15.37
CA ALA A 486 1.05 26.66 14.52
C ALA A 486 0.56 27.67 13.47
N TYR A 487 -0.02 27.18 12.38
CA TYR A 487 -0.70 28.07 11.45
C TYR A 487 -1.94 28.70 12.11
N GLU A 488 -2.23 29.94 11.74
CA GLU A 488 -3.23 30.82 12.36
C GLU A 488 -4.55 30.10 12.65
N GLU A 489 -5.10 29.37 11.67
CA GLU A 489 -6.39 28.68 11.80
C GLU A 489 -6.38 27.61 12.90
N LEU A 490 -5.28 26.84 13.03
CA LEU A 490 -5.14 25.83 14.07
C LEU A 490 -4.92 26.46 15.45
N ALA A 491 -4.11 27.53 15.52
CA ALA A 491 -3.89 28.23 16.78
C ALA A 491 -5.20 28.80 17.33
N MET A 492 -5.99 29.47 16.49
CA MET A 492 -7.32 29.97 16.87
C MET A 492 -8.27 28.86 17.28
N PHE A 493 -8.26 27.72 16.57
CA PHE A 493 -9.08 26.57 16.92
C PHE A 493 -8.71 25.99 18.30
N ILE A 494 -7.41 25.82 18.59
CA ILE A 494 -6.92 25.33 19.87
C ILE A 494 -7.26 26.31 21.01
N GLU A 495 -7.05 27.61 20.82
CA GLU A 495 -7.39 28.64 21.81
C GLU A 495 -8.90 28.65 22.12
N GLY A 496 -9.74 28.63 21.07
CA GLY A 496 -11.19 28.57 21.21
C GLY A 496 -11.65 27.30 21.94
N LEU A 497 -11.10 26.14 21.57
CA LEU A 497 -11.42 24.86 22.20
C LEU A 497 -10.98 24.81 23.66
N THR A 498 -9.81 25.37 23.97
CA THR A 498 -9.30 25.47 25.35
C THR A 498 -10.22 26.30 26.23
N ASN A 499 -10.71 27.43 25.71
CA ASN A 499 -11.67 28.27 26.42
C ASN A 499 -12.99 27.51 26.68
N ILE A 500 -13.53 26.82 25.67
CA ILE A 500 -14.75 26.01 25.82
C ILE A 500 -14.54 24.91 26.87
N LEU A 501 -13.44 24.15 26.79
CA LEU A 501 -13.10 23.11 27.76
C LEU A 501 -13.03 23.64 29.20
N SER A 502 -12.56 24.88 29.38
CA SER A 502 -12.42 25.48 30.71
C SER A 502 -13.71 26.03 31.31
N LEU A 503 -14.69 26.39 30.46
CA LEU A 503 -15.92 27.07 30.87
C LEU A 503 -17.15 26.17 30.86
N GLU A 504 -17.20 25.17 29.97
CA GLU A 504 -18.36 24.33 29.76
C GLU A 504 -18.25 23.02 30.54
N ASN A 505 -18.98 22.92 31.65
CA ASN A 505 -19.08 21.68 32.44
C ASN A 505 -20.23 20.76 31.99
N ASP A 506 -21.19 21.28 31.21
CA ASP A 506 -22.30 20.50 30.67
C ASP A 506 -21.88 19.82 29.35
N PRO A 507 -21.94 18.47 29.25
CA PRO A 507 -21.47 17.76 28.07
C PRO A 507 -22.18 18.14 26.77
N LEU A 508 -23.49 18.43 26.83
CA LEU A 508 -24.26 18.80 25.64
C LEU A 508 -23.91 20.21 25.16
N SER A 509 -23.77 21.17 26.08
CA SER A 509 -23.30 22.53 25.78
C SER A 509 -21.89 22.51 25.21
N TYR A 510 -20.99 21.72 25.82
CA TYR A 510 -19.63 21.48 25.32
C TYR A 510 -19.68 20.94 23.88
N TRP A 511 -20.40 19.83 23.65
CA TRP A 511 -20.55 19.21 22.34
C TRP A 511 -21.05 20.20 21.30
N ASN A 512 -22.03 21.06 21.65
CA ASN A 512 -22.56 22.03 20.72
C ASN A 512 -21.49 23.05 20.31
N LYS A 513 -20.88 23.72 21.28
CA LYS A 513 -19.88 24.77 21.05
C LYS A 513 -18.59 24.25 20.43
N SER A 514 -18.14 23.06 20.82
CA SER A 514 -16.91 22.44 20.29
C SER A 514 -17.06 22.09 18.82
N ASN A 515 -18.24 21.61 18.42
CA ASN A 515 -18.52 21.35 17.02
C ASN A 515 -18.66 22.65 16.20
N ASP A 516 -19.26 23.72 16.73
CA ASP A 516 -19.36 25.00 16.01
C ASP A 516 -17.98 25.53 15.60
N ILE A 517 -17.02 25.54 16.53
CA ILE A 517 -15.65 25.98 16.22
C ILE A 517 -14.90 24.97 15.33
N LYS A 518 -15.16 23.66 15.46
CA LYS A 518 -14.56 22.60 14.63
C LYS A 518 -15.04 22.69 13.18
N GLU A 519 -16.33 22.91 12.97
CA GLU A 519 -16.93 23.10 11.65
C GLU A 519 -16.40 24.36 10.98
N HIS A 520 -16.28 25.47 11.73
CA HIS A 520 -15.66 26.69 11.23
C HIS A 520 -14.19 26.47 10.82
N TYR A 521 -13.41 25.84 11.68
CA TYR A 521 -12.01 25.49 11.40
C TYR A 521 -11.88 24.60 10.16
N ARG A 522 -12.66 23.51 10.07
CA ARG A 522 -12.65 22.62 8.90
C ARG A 522 -13.04 23.34 7.62
N TYR A 523 -13.97 24.29 7.69
CA TYR A 523 -14.33 25.13 6.55
C TYR A 523 -13.16 26.02 6.12
N SER A 524 -12.46 26.67 7.05
CA SER A 524 -11.38 27.60 6.73
C SER A 524 -10.16 26.93 6.09
N ILE A 525 -9.86 25.69 6.48
CA ILE A 525 -8.69 24.96 5.94
C ILE A 525 -8.98 24.16 4.67
N ARG A 526 -10.26 24.08 4.24
CA ARG A 526 -10.74 23.10 3.24
C ARG A 526 -9.98 23.17 1.91
N LYS A 527 -9.70 24.38 1.42
CA LYS A 527 -9.00 24.61 0.14
C LYS A 527 -7.48 24.80 0.33
N GLY A 528 -7.01 24.82 1.56
CA GLY A 528 -5.67 25.22 1.96
C GLY A 528 -5.74 26.16 3.15
N ILE A 529 -4.57 26.60 3.63
CA ILE A 529 -4.46 27.51 4.77
C ILE A 529 -3.87 28.85 4.30
N LYS A 530 -4.05 29.92 5.08
CA LYS A 530 -3.37 31.19 4.80
C LYS A 530 -1.85 31.03 4.87
N GLY A 531 -1.36 30.37 5.92
CA GLY A 531 0.06 30.05 6.11
C GLY A 531 0.82 31.00 7.02
N ASP A 532 0.17 31.99 7.63
CA ASP A 532 0.76 32.80 8.70
C ASP A 532 0.87 31.94 9.96
N ASN A 533 2.07 31.85 10.55
CA ASN A 533 2.26 31.17 11.83
C ASN A 533 1.91 32.14 12.98
N LYS A 534 1.26 31.62 14.02
CA LYS A 534 0.93 32.32 15.27
C LYS A 534 1.67 31.69 16.44
#